data_AF-A0A2W7QRA4-F1
#
_entry.id   AF-A0A2W7QRA4-F1
#
_cell.length_a   1.000
_cell.length_b   1.000
_cell.length_c   1.000
_cell.angle_alpha   90.00
_cell.angle_beta   90.00
_cell.angle_gamma   90.00
#
_symmetry.space_group_name_H-M   'P 1'
#
loop_
_entity.id
_entity.type
_entity.pdbx_description
1 polymer ?
#
loop_
_entity_poly.entity_id
_entity_poly.type
_entity_poly.pdbx_seq_one_letter_code
_entity_poly.pdbx_strand_id
1 'polypeptide(L)'
;MIQHCLLSIRAAIAAAPLGCVLASTASAQDLISFCVVAGESITNTGPTTIDGSIALSPGTSFSGDGSVTQTGEGDAIYIANGVAVRINNDLTTLYNVLASRPTSAGGDLTGQGLGERTLTAGVYNFDTSPNLEAGETLILDAGGNPDAIFIINIGTTLTAGSGSAIELDGRAQGGNVFFRVGTSATIDTTAALIGQILALDSITLNTSAR
;
A
#
# COMPACT_ATOMS: atom_id res chain seq x y z
N MET A 1 54.14 47.70 18.38
CA MET A 1 52.83 47.16 17.94
C MET A 1 52.35 46.24 19.06
N ILE A 2 51.77 46.81 20.13
CA ILE A 2 50.32 46.75 20.42
C ILE A 2 49.88 45.27 20.48
N GLN A 3 49.89 44.62 21.65
CA GLN A 3 48.90 44.64 22.76
C GLN A 3 48.03 43.38 22.73
N HIS A 4 48.13 42.63 23.83
CA HIS A 4 47.24 41.63 24.44
C HIS A 4 45.95 41.22 23.70
N CYS A 5 45.67 39.91 23.67
CA CYS A 5 44.62 39.30 24.51
C CYS A 5 44.57 37.76 24.31
N LEU A 6 44.78 37.00 25.39
CA LEU A 6 44.33 35.62 25.50
C LEU A 6 42.80 35.61 25.59
N LEU A 7 42.12 34.88 24.72
CA LEU A 7 40.79 34.37 25.02
C LEU A 7 40.57 33.00 24.36
N SER A 8 40.75 31.97 25.18
CA SER A 8 40.21 30.64 24.92
C SER A 8 38.68 30.72 24.91
N ILE A 9 38.05 30.59 23.75
CA ILE A 9 36.62 30.30 23.66
C ILE A 9 36.50 28.80 23.40
N ARG A 10 36.17 28.07 24.46
CA ARG A 10 35.47 26.79 24.33
C ARG A 10 34.15 27.11 23.63
N ALA A 11 34.06 26.85 22.33
CA ALA A 11 32.76 26.78 21.68
C ALA A 11 32.03 25.59 22.31
N ALA A 12 31.06 25.90 23.16
CA ALA A 12 30.13 24.93 23.68
C ALA A 12 29.53 24.16 22.48
N ILE A 13 29.62 22.84 22.52
CA ILE A 13 28.68 22.00 21.78
C ILE A 13 27.32 22.30 22.40
N ALA A 14 26.63 23.28 21.84
CA ALA A 14 25.20 23.35 21.98
C ALA A 14 24.67 22.16 21.18
N ALA A 15 24.42 21.05 21.88
CA ALA A 15 23.54 20.02 21.38
C ALA A 15 22.16 20.67 21.24
N ALA A 16 21.90 21.27 20.08
CA ALA A 16 20.54 21.45 19.63
C ALA A 16 19.92 20.04 19.60
N PRO A 17 18.70 19.83 20.10
CA PRO A 17 18.02 18.57 19.89
C PRO A 17 17.90 18.37 18.38
N LEU A 18 18.71 17.46 17.82
CA LEU A 18 18.41 16.77 16.58
C LEU A 18 17.13 15.98 16.87
N GLY A 19 15.99 16.62 16.69
CA GLY A 19 14.74 16.01 17.11
C GLY A 19 13.54 16.90 16.86
N CYS A 20 13.42 17.48 15.66
CA CYS A 20 12.12 17.85 15.08
C CYS A 20 12.22 18.27 13.59
N VAL A 21 12.93 17.50 12.73
CA VAL A 21 12.88 17.68 11.26
C VAL A 21 12.82 16.34 10.51
N LEU A 22 12.52 15.22 11.18
CA LEU A 22 12.64 13.88 10.57
C LEU A 22 11.36 13.05 10.44
N ALA A 23 10.21 13.46 10.99
CA ALA A 23 9.00 12.65 10.84
C ALA A 23 8.51 12.60 9.38
N SER A 24 8.39 13.76 8.72
CA SER A 24 7.96 13.84 7.32
C SER A 24 8.99 13.34 6.31
N THR A 25 10.29 13.40 6.65
CA THR A 25 11.35 12.88 5.78
C THR A 25 11.63 11.40 5.99
N ALA A 26 11.31 10.83 7.15
CA ALA A 26 11.37 9.39 7.38
C ALA A 26 10.17 8.65 6.75
N SER A 27 8.95 9.20 6.84
CA SER A 27 7.77 8.62 6.16
C SER A 27 7.93 8.62 4.64
N ALA A 28 8.54 9.67 4.08
CA ALA A 28 8.87 9.75 2.65
C ALA A 28 9.86 8.67 2.16
N GLN A 29 10.47 7.89 3.06
CA GLN A 29 11.46 6.87 2.74
C GLN A 29 10.92 5.44 2.88
N ASP A 30 9.66 5.25 3.26
CA ASP A 30 9.12 3.91 3.44
C ASP A 30 7.87 3.73 2.59
N LEU A 31 7.86 2.70 1.73
CA LEU A 31 6.70 2.34 0.91
C LEU A 31 5.45 2.14 1.77
N ILE A 32 5.60 1.66 3.00
CA ILE A 32 4.46 1.40 3.91
C ILE A 32 3.75 2.69 4.37
N SER A 33 4.39 3.85 4.24
CA SER A 33 3.78 5.15 4.56
C SER A 33 2.95 5.72 3.41
N PHE A 34 2.90 5.04 2.26
CA PHE A 34 2.14 5.47 1.09
C PHE A 34 0.86 4.67 0.95
N CYS A 35 -0.27 5.37 0.89
CA CYS A 35 -1.58 4.77 0.65
C CYS A 35 -1.82 4.56 -0.85
N VAL A 36 -1.35 5.49 -1.69
CA VAL A 36 -1.51 5.43 -3.14
C VAL A 36 -0.17 5.61 -3.84
N VAL A 37 0.20 4.66 -4.68
CA VAL A 37 1.37 4.74 -5.57
C VAL A 37 0.92 4.41 -6.98
N ALA A 38 1.19 5.30 -7.93
CA ALA A 38 0.77 5.15 -9.32
C ALA A 38 1.90 5.48 -10.31
N GLY A 39 1.82 4.84 -11.49
CA GLY A 39 2.75 5.02 -12.59
C GLY A 39 2.43 6.22 -13.48
N GLU A 40 1.23 6.22 -14.08
CA GLU A 40 0.88 7.12 -15.18
C GLU A 40 -0.03 8.30 -14.77
N SER A 41 -1.11 8.01 -14.06
CA SER A 41 -2.05 9.05 -13.61
C SER A 41 -2.87 8.59 -12.42
N ILE A 42 -3.41 9.57 -11.69
CA ILE A 42 -4.42 9.37 -10.65
C ILE A 42 -5.64 10.21 -11.03
N THR A 43 -6.83 9.63 -10.96
CA THR A 43 -8.10 10.33 -11.18
C THR A 43 -9.01 10.09 -9.99
N ASN A 44 -9.52 11.18 -9.40
CA ASN A 44 -10.48 11.14 -8.31
C ASN A 44 -11.79 11.83 -8.74
N THR A 45 -12.92 11.31 -8.30
CA THR A 45 -14.23 11.94 -8.49
C THR A 45 -15.00 11.91 -7.19
N GLY A 46 -15.43 13.09 -6.72
CA GLY A 46 -16.11 13.22 -5.43
C GLY A 46 -15.16 13.31 -4.24
N PRO A 47 -15.72 13.42 -3.03
CA PRO A 47 -14.94 13.51 -1.80
C PRO A 47 -14.31 12.15 -1.46
N THR A 48 -12.98 12.12 -1.39
CA THR A 48 -12.20 10.93 -1.01
C THR A 48 -11.27 11.27 0.13
N THR A 49 -11.22 10.41 1.15
CA THR A 49 -10.26 10.54 2.26
C THR A 49 -9.16 9.52 2.09
N ILE A 50 -7.91 9.96 2.21
CA ILE A 50 -6.71 9.11 2.10
C ILE A 50 -5.91 9.29 3.40
N ASP A 51 -5.64 8.19 4.10
CA ASP A 51 -4.75 8.17 5.27
C ASP A 51 -3.40 7.62 4.82
N GLY A 52 -2.43 8.50 4.58
CA GLY A 52 -1.13 8.17 4.01
C GLY A 52 -0.70 9.06 2.84
N SER A 53 0.58 8.94 2.50
CA SER A 53 1.18 9.69 1.39
C SER A 53 0.79 9.14 0.02
N ILE A 54 0.91 10.00 -1.00
CA ILE A 54 0.61 9.67 -2.40
C ILE A 54 1.88 9.84 -3.24
N ALA A 55 2.21 8.87 -4.07
CA ALA A 55 3.30 8.94 -5.05
C ALA A 55 2.79 8.71 -6.47
N LEU A 56 3.23 9.56 -7.41
CA LEU A 56 2.96 9.41 -8.84
C LEU A 56 4.26 9.62 -9.62
N SER A 57 4.71 8.59 -10.34
CA SER A 57 5.90 8.65 -11.20
C SER A 57 5.95 7.45 -12.17
N PRO A 58 6.35 7.63 -13.45
CA PRO A 58 6.87 8.87 -14.07
C PRO A 58 5.80 9.89 -14.47
N GLY A 59 4.51 9.53 -14.34
CA GLY A 59 3.39 10.39 -14.66
C GLY A 59 3.35 11.68 -13.84
N THR A 60 2.55 12.63 -14.33
CA THR A 60 2.36 13.95 -13.69
C THR A 60 0.91 14.34 -13.51
N SER A 61 -0.03 13.52 -14.01
CA SER A 61 -1.45 13.86 -14.02
C SER A 61 -2.15 13.32 -12.77
N PHE A 62 -2.53 14.21 -11.87
CA PHE A 62 -3.47 13.93 -10.79
C PHE A 62 -4.70 14.82 -10.96
N SER A 63 -5.78 14.26 -11.48
CA SER A 63 -7.06 14.97 -11.67
C SER A 63 -8.00 14.73 -10.49
N GLY A 64 -8.68 15.78 -10.02
CA GLY A 64 -9.64 15.69 -8.91
C GLY A 64 -8.99 15.69 -7.51
N ASP A 65 -7.73 16.08 -7.41
CA ASP A 65 -6.98 16.25 -6.16
C ASP A 65 -7.64 17.27 -5.21
N GLY A 66 -8.28 18.31 -5.75
CA GLY A 66 -9.00 19.32 -4.96
C GLY A 66 -10.20 18.80 -4.15
N SER A 67 -10.64 17.56 -4.37
CA SER A 67 -11.66 16.88 -3.56
C SER A 67 -11.11 15.71 -2.73
N VAL A 68 -9.78 15.55 -2.68
CA VAL A 68 -9.10 14.60 -1.81
C VAL A 68 -8.76 15.28 -0.49
N THR A 69 -9.02 14.59 0.62
CA THR A 69 -8.58 14.99 1.96
C THR A 69 -7.56 13.99 2.47
N GLN A 70 -6.32 14.42 2.74
CA GLN A 70 -5.33 13.57 3.42
C GLN A 70 -5.48 13.70 4.94
N THR A 71 -5.49 12.56 5.65
CA THR A 71 -5.72 12.50 7.10
C THR A 71 -4.62 11.74 7.82
N GLY A 72 -3.40 12.26 7.81
CA GLY A 72 -2.26 11.71 8.54
C GLY A 72 -1.17 12.77 8.77
N GLU A 73 -0.50 12.71 9.92
CA GLU A 73 0.57 13.66 10.25
C GLU A 73 1.81 13.40 9.39
N GLY A 74 2.18 14.37 8.56
CA GLY A 74 3.34 14.24 7.67
C GLY A 74 3.02 13.62 6.30
N ASP A 75 1.74 13.41 6.00
CA ASP A 75 1.29 13.00 4.67
C ASP A 75 1.55 14.09 3.63
N ALA A 76 2.01 13.67 2.46
CA ALA A 76 2.24 14.56 1.34
C ALA A 76 1.95 13.88 -0.01
N ILE A 77 1.80 14.71 -1.03
CA ILE A 77 1.66 14.30 -2.43
C ILE A 77 3.00 14.52 -3.12
N TYR A 78 3.57 13.44 -3.66
CA TYR A 78 4.83 13.43 -4.38
C TYR A 78 4.57 13.10 -5.85
N ILE A 79 4.74 14.08 -6.75
CA ILE A 79 4.52 13.92 -8.20
C ILE A 79 5.84 14.16 -8.93
N ALA A 80 6.26 13.17 -9.73
CA ALA A 80 7.42 13.22 -10.62
C ALA A 80 8.73 13.75 -9.98
N ASN A 81 8.93 13.46 -8.69
CA ASN A 81 10.14 13.84 -7.95
C ASN A 81 10.92 12.61 -7.48
N GLY A 82 12.09 12.84 -6.87
CA GLY A 82 12.98 11.75 -6.42
C GLY A 82 12.34 10.78 -5.43
N VAL A 83 11.42 11.25 -4.57
CA VAL A 83 10.68 10.39 -3.64
C VAL A 83 9.72 9.50 -4.41
N ALA A 84 8.90 10.06 -5.30
CA ALA A 84 7.94 9.29 -6.09
C ALA A 84 8.61 8.23 -6.98
N VAL A 85 9.77 8.56 -7.57
CA VAL A 85 10.60 7.61 -8.34
C VAL A 85 11.08 6.47 -7.45
N ARG A 86 11.62 6.79 -6.27
CA ARG A 86 12.11 5.78 -5.32
C ARG A 86 10.98 4.84 -4.88
N ILE A 87 9.83 5.39 -4.49
CA ILE A 87 8.69 4.60 -4.00
C ILE A 87 8.12 3.69 -5.10
N ASN A 88 8.11 4.12 -6.37
CA ASN A 88 7.75 3.25 -7.48
C ASN A 88 8.77 2.10 -7.70
N ASN A 89 10.06 2.36 -7.52
CA ASN A 89 11.08 1.31 -7.58
C ASN A 89 10.96 0.30 -6.41
N ASP A 90 10.66 0.79 -5.21
CA ASP A 90 10.41 -0.04 -4.03
C ASP A 90 9.14 -0.90 -4.24
N LEU A 91 8.07 -0.33 -4.80
CA LEU A 91 6.85 -1.05 -5.18
C LEU A 91 7.14 -2.15 -6.21
N THR A 92 7.94 -1.84 -7.24
CA THR A 92 8.38 -2.83 -8.24
C THR A 92 9.18 -3.97 -7.59
N THR A 93 10.03 -3.64 -6.63
CA THR A 93 10.80 -4.65 -5.88
C THR A 93 9.86 -5.54 -5.05
N LEU A 94 8.90 -4.95 -4.33
CA LEU A 94 7.91 -5.69 -3.56
C LEU A 94 7.08 -6.61 -4.46
N TYR A 95 6.60 -6.10 -5.60
CA TYR A 95 5.85 -6.88 -6.58
C TYR A 95 6.60 -8.15 -7.01
N ASN A 96 7.88 -8.02 -7.34
CA ASN A 96 8.73 -9.14 -7.74
C ASN A 96 9.04 -10.10 -6.58
N VAL A 97 9.23 -9.57 -5.36
CA VAL A 97 9.39 -10.40 -4.15
C VAL A 97 8.16 -11.26 -3.93
N LEU A 98 6.95 -10.69 -3.99
CA LEU A 98 5.69 -11.42 -3.82
C LEU A 98 5.52 -12.50 -4.90
N ALA A 99 5.78 -12.15 -6.17
CA ALA A 99 5.70 -13.09 -7.29
C ALA A 99 6.69 -14.27 -7.17
N SER A 100 7.82 -14.07 -6.50
CA SER A 100 8.84 -15.11 -6.29
C SER A 100 8.56 -16.05 -5.11
N ARG A 101 7.53 -15.76 -4.29
CA ARG A 101 7.24 -16.59 -3.11
C ARG A 101 6.69 -17.94 -3.54
N PRO A 102 7.21 -19.06 -3.00
CA PRO A 102 6.72 -20.38 -3.34
C PRO A 102 5.28 -20.54 -2.83
N THR A 103 4.43 -21.13 -3.66
CA THR A 103 3.04 -21.46 -3.30
C THR A 103 3.01 -22.39 -2.10
N SER A 104 2.13 -22.09 -1.13
CA SER A 104 1.91 -22.96 0.03
C SER A 104 1.29 -24.29 -0.41
N ALA A 105 1.42 -25.34 0.40
CA ALA A 105 0.76 -26.61 0.15
C ALA A 105 -0.77 -26.41 0.04
N GLY A 106 -1.37 -26.81 -1.09
CA GLY A 106 -2.79 -26.58 -1.38
C GLY A 106 -3.14 -25.12 -1.73
N GLY A 107 -2.14 -24.27 -1.96
CA GLY A 107 -2.33 -22.85 -2.28
C GLY A 107 -2.60 -22.54 -3.75
N ASP A 108 -2.47 -23.51 -4.66
CA ASP A 108 -2.93 -23.33 -6.04
C ASP A 108 -4.45 -23.46 -6.09
N LEU A 109 -5.11 -22.32 -6.29
CA LEU A 109 -6.55 -22.16 -6.33
C LEU A 109 -7.02 -21.76 -7.73
N THR A 110 -6.22 -21.99 -8.76
CA THR A 110 -6.55 -21.68 -10.15
C THR A 110 -7.91 -22.28 -10.54
N GLY A 111 -8.76 -21.46 -11.17
CA GLY A 111 -10.12 -21.84 -11.56
C GLY A 111 -11.16 -21.81 -10.43
N GLN A 112 -10.78 -21.37 -9.22
CA GLN A 112 -11.68 -21.23 -8.08
C GLN A 112 -11.98 -19.75 -7.78
N GLY A 113 -13.16 -19.48 -7.21
CA GLY A 113 -13.51 -18.16 -6.67
C GLY A 113 -12.73 -17.85 -5.38
N LEU A 114 -12.60 -16.56 -5.05
CA LEU A 114 -11.90 -16.06 -3.86
C LEU A 114 -12.84 -15.96 -2.64
N GLY A 115 -14.13 -15.74 -2.87
CA GLY A 115 -15.12 -15.61 -1.79
C GLY A 115 -15.54 -16.92 -1.15
N GLU A 116 -16.28 -16.77 -0.05
CA GLU A 116 -16.79 -17.85 0.81
C GLU A 116 -15.69 -18.80 1.32
N ARG A 117 -14.47 -18.27 1.44
CA ARG A 117 -13.30 -19.02 1.87
C ARG A 117 -12.73 -18.49 3.16
N THR A 118 -12.15 -19.40 3.93
CA THR A 118 -11.21 -19.09 4.99
C THR A 118 -9.83 -19.53 4.53
N LEU A 119 -8.94 -18.57 4.33
CA LEU A 119 -7.54 -18.82 4.04
C LEU A 119 -6.74 -18.66 5.33
N THR A 120 -5.80 -19.58 5.56
CA THR A 120 -4.82 -19.47 6.63
C THR A 120 -3.56 -18.76 6.12
N ALA A 121 -2.59 -18.51 7.00
CA ALA A 121 -1.34 -17.86 6.59
C ALA A 121 -0.65 -18.67 5.46
N GLY A 122 -0.27 -18.00 4.37
CA GLY A 122 0.32 -18.67 3.22
C GLY A 122 0.35 -17.87 1.93
N VAL A 123 0.84 -18.54 0.89
CA VAL A 123 0.91 -18.04 -0.49
C VAL A 123 -0.08 -18.81 -1.34
N TYR A 124 -1.01 -18.07 -1.94
CA TYR A 124 -2.10 -18.57 -2.77
C TYR A 124 -1.93 -18.07 -4.21
N ASN A 125 -2.09 -18.95 -5.18
CA ASN A 125 -1.90 -18.66 -6.60
C ASN A 125 -3.20 -18.90 -7.37
N PHE A 126 -3.50 -17.96 -8.25
CA PHE A 126 -4.55 -18.04 -9.25
C PHE A 126 -3.94 -17.68 -10.60
N ASP A 127 -3.74 -18.65 -11.50
CA ASP A 127 -3.19 -18.35 -12.84
C ASP A 127 -4.15 -17.52 -13.70
N THR A 128 -5.45 -17.56 -13.37
CA THR A 128 -6.53 -16.80 -14.00
C THR A 128 -7.15 -15.81 -13.02
N SER A 129 -8.14 -15.04 -13.47
CA SER A 129 -8.83 -14.06 -12.64
C SER A 129 -9.72 -14.75 -11.61
N PRO A 130 -9.47 -14.61 -10.30
CA PRO A 130 -10.48 -14.92 -9.30
C PRO A 130 -11.46 -13.75 -9.16
N ASN A 131 -12.65 -14.07 -8.69
CA ASN A 131 -13.67 -13.11 -8.27
C ASN A 131 -13.96 -13.27 -6.78
N LEU A 132 -14.21 -12.15 -6.13
CA LEU A 132 -14.99 -12.09 -4.91
C LEU A 132 -16.37 -11.58 -5.34
N GLU A 133 -17.37 -12.45 -5.46
CA GLU A 133 -18.69 -12.09 -6.00
C GLU A 133 -19.43 -11.10 -5.09
N ALA A 134 -20.50 -10.52 -5.61
CA ALA A 134 -21.25 -9.49 -4.89
C ALA A 134 -21.78 -10.03 -3.55
N GLY A 135 -21.42 -9.35 -2.45
CA GLY A 135 -21.80 -9.73 -1.10
C GLY A 135 -21.02 -10.91 -0.50
N GLU A 136 -20.05 -11.48 -1.21
CA GLU A 136 -19.20 -12.54 -0.65
C GLU A 136 -18.16 -11.99 0.31
N THR A 137 -17.76 -12.84 1.26
CA THR A 137 -16.69 -12.55 2.22
C THR A 137 -15.53 -13.53 2.03
N LEU A 138 -14.32 -13.00 1.99
CA LEU A 138 -13.07 -13.74 2.19
C LEU A 138 -12.62 -13.57 3.64
N ILE A 139 -12.41 -14.66 4.36
CA ILE A 139 -11.87 -14.65 5.72
C ILE A 139 -10.38 -14.99 5.67
N LEU A 140 -9.55 -14.16 6.30
CA LEU A 140 -8.13 -14.40 6.49
C LEU A 140 -7.87 -14.72 7.97
N ASP A 141 -7.68 -16.00 8.27
CA ASP A 141 -7.48 -16.49 9.63
C ASP A 141 -5.99 -16.70 9.92
N ALA A 142 -5.46 -15.91 10.84
CA ALA A 142 -4.07 -16.00 11.25
C ALA A 142 -3.77 -17.10 12.28
N GLY A 143 -4.78 -17.84 12.75
CA GLY A 143 -4.62 -18.97 13.66
C GLY A 143 -3.99 -18.58 15.01
N GLY A 144 -4.17 -17.34 15.44
CA GLY A 144 -3.59 -16.77 16.65
C GLY A 144 -2.23 -16.08 16.45
N ASN A 145 -1.67 -16.05 15.23
CA ASN A 145 -0.37 -15.44 14.95
C ASN A 145 -0.50 -14.03 14.35
N PRO A 146 -0.23 -12.94 15.08
CA PRO A 146 -0.34 -11.58 14.51
C PRO A 146 0.66 -11.32 13.36
N ASP A 147 1.74 -12.09 13.27
CA ASP A 147 2.74 -11.98 12.21
C ASP A 147 2.41 -12.88 10.99
N ALA A 148 1.20 -13.44 10.94
CA ALA A 148 0.72 -14.22 9.81
C ALA A 148 0.69 -13.36 8.54
N ILE A 149 1.23 -13.92 7.45
CA ILE A 149 1.31 -13.28 6.14
C ILE A 149 0.40 -14.02 5.15
N PHE A 150 -0.34 -13.25 4.37
CA PHE A 150 -1.21 -13.74 3.30
C PHE A 150 -0.75 -13.11 1.99
N ILE A 151 -0.35 -13.94 1.02
CA ILE A 151 0.04 -13.48 -0.31
C ILE A 151 -0.92 -14.12 -1.30
N ILE A 152 -1.71 -13.31 -1.97
CA ILE A 152 -2.65 -13.72 -3.02
C ILE A 152 -2.07 -13.25 -4.35
N ASN A 153 -1.48 -14.19 -5.10
CA ASN A 153 -0.90 -13.98 -6.41
C ASN A 153 -1.94 -14.28 -7.50
N ILE A 154 -2.31 -13.26 -8.26
CA ILE A 154 -3.32 -13.31 -9.33
C ILE A 154 -2.63 -13.06 -10.67
N GLY A 155 -2.78 -14.00 -11.61
CA GLY A 155 -2.16 -13.98 -12.92
C GLY A 155 -2.69 -12.89 -13.83
N THR A 156 -3.98 -12.55 -13.71
CA THR A 156 -4.67 -11.57 -14.56
C THR A 156 -5.36 -10.48 -13.73
N THR A 157 -6.69 -10.41 -13.72
CA THR A 157 -7.47 -9.34 -13.08
C THR A 157 -8.01 -9.79 -11.72
N LEU A 158 -8.13 -8.85 -10.79
CA LEU A 158 -8.90 -9.03 -9.55
C LEU A 158 -10.23 -8.26 -9.68
N THR A 159 -11.33 -8.89 -9.29
CA THR A 159 -12.61 -8.19 -9.15
C THR A 159 -13.22 -8.49 -7.80
N ALA A 160 -13.49 -7.44 -7.04
CA ALA A 160 -14.31 -7.49 -5.84
C ALA A 160 -15.68 -6.88 -6.16
N GLY A 161 -16.71 -7.71 -6.22
CA GLY A 161 -18.08 -7.34 -6.56
C GLY A 161 -18.71 -6.47 -5.48
N SER A 162 -19.83 -5.82 -5.82
CA SER A 162 -20.46 -4.87 -4.91
C SER A 162 -20.77 -5.47 -3.53
N GLY A 163 -20.43 -4.74 -2.47
CA GLY A 163 -20.69 -5.14 -1.09
C GLY A 163 -19.90 -6.35 -0.60
N SER A 164 -18.96 -6.87 -1.41
CA SER A 164 -18.04 -7.90 -0.95
C SER A 164 -17.08 -7.41 0.12
N ALA A 165 -16.52 -8.32 0.91
CA ALA A 165 -15.66 -7.96 2.03
C ALA A 165 -14.48 -8.90 2.25
N ILE A 166 -13.43 -8.38 2.89
CA ILE A 166 -12.40 -9.17 3.54
C ILE A 166 -12.56 -9.02 5.05
N GLU A 167 -12.59 -10.13 5.76
CA GLU A 167 -12.59 -10.18 7.22
C GLU A 167 -11.29 -10.77 7.74
N LEU A 168 -10.72 -10.11 8.76
CA LEU A 168 -9.53 -10.59 9.45
C LEU A 168 -9.96 -11.36 10.70
N ASP A 169 -9.49 -12.59 10.83
CA ASP A 169 -9.73 -13.44 12.01
C ASP A 169 -8.42 -13.97 12.59
N GLY A 170 -8.48 -14.53 13.80
CA GLY A 170 -7.35 -15.20 14.42
C GLY A 170 -6.15 -14.28 14.66
N ARG A 171 -6.39 -12.97 14.83
CA ARG A 171 -5.37 -11.90 14.99
C ARG A 171 -4.68 -11.47 13.69
N ALA A 172 -5.22 -11.81 12.53
CA ALA A 172 -4.69 -11.35 11.25
C ALA A 172 -4.60 -9.81 11.23
N GLN A 173 -3.58 -9.30 10.54
CA GLN A 173 -3.28 -7.88 10.43
C GLN A 173 -3.33 -7.47 8.96
N GLY A 174 -4.05 -6.39 8.63
CA GLY A 174 -4.19 -5.94 7.24
C GLY A 174 -2.87 -5.55 6.59
N GLY A 175 -1.90 -5.07 7.37
CA GLY A 175 -0.54 -4.78 6.90
C GLY A 175 0.28 -6.00 6.46
N ASN A 176 -0.23 -7.22 6.69
CA ASN A 176 0.40 -8.48 6.27
C ASN A 176 -0.38 -9.21 5.16
N VAL A 177 -1.31 -8.52 4.50
CA VAL A 177 -2.15 -9.07 3.43
C VAL A 177 -1.76 -8.40 2.11
N PHE A 178 -1.30 -9.19 1.14
CA PHE A 178 -0.82 -8.70 -0.14
C PHE A 178 -1.58 -9.35 -1.30
N PHE A 179 -2.11 -8.51 -2.19
CA PHE A 179 -2.67 -8.92 -3.47
C PHE A 179 -1.74 -8.48 -4.59
N ARG A 180 -1.08 -9.42 -5.24
CA ARG A 180 -0.30 -9.17 -6.46
C ARG A 180 -1.18 -9.48 -7.65
N VAL A 181 -1.43 -8.50 -8.51
CA VAL A 181 -2.35 -8.61 -9.65
C VAL A 181 -1.58 -8.41 -10.94
N GLY A 182 -1.74 -9.34 -11.88
CA GLY A 182 -1.00 -9.37 -13.13
C GLY A 182 -1.42 -8.32 -14.16
N THR A 183 -2.62 -7.74 -14.01
CA THR A 183 -3.14 -6.68 -14.88
C THR A 183 -3.81 -5.61 -14.01
N SER A 184 -5.15 -5.59 -13.94
CA SER A 184 -5.92 -4.58 -13.22
C SER A 184 -6.75 -5.16 -12.06
N ALA A 185 -7.01 -4.33 -11.06
CA ALA A 185 -7.95 -4.61 -9.98
C ALA A 185 -9.15 -3.65 -10.03
N THR A 186 -10.36 -4.19 -9.92
CA THR A 186 -11.60 -3.42 -9.83
C THR A 186 -12.30 -3.74 -8.51
N ILE A 187 -12.46 -2.72 -7.67
CA ILE A 187 -13.15 -2.81 -6.38
C ILE A 187 -14.46 -2.07 -6.53
N ASP A 188 -15.54 -2.85 -6.60
CA ASP A 188 -16.85 -2.32 -6.97
C ASP A 188 -17.55 -1.64 -5.77
N THR A 189 -18.71 -1.03 -6.03
CA THR A 189 -19.37 -0.17 -5.07
C THR A 189 -19.60 -0.85 -3.73
N THR A 190 -19.34 -0.12 -2.65
CA THR A 190 -19.50 -0.54 -1.24
C THR A 190 -18.64 -1.73 -0.78
N ALA A 191 -17.82 -2.32 -1.66
CA ALA A 191 -16.90 -3.39 -1.28
C ALA A 191 -15.86 -2.89 -0.24
N ALA A 192 -15.44 -3.77 0.66
CA ALA A 192 -14.56 -3.45 1.78
C ALA A 192 -13.38 -4.42 1.80
N LEU A 193 -12.26 -4.03 1.21
CA LEU A 193 -11.07 -4.86 1.16
C LEU A 193 -10.08 -4.47 2.25
N ILE A 194 -9.29 -5.44 2.69
CA ILE A 194 -8.23 -5.24 3.67
C ILE A 194 -6.95 -5.85 3.11
N GLY A 195 -5.92 -5.01 2.95
CA GLY A 195 -4.62 -5.42 2.43
C GLY A 195 -4.01 -4.40 1.47
N GLN A 196 -2.87 -4.76 0.89
CA GLN A 196 -2.16 -3.97 -0.11
C GLN A 196 -2.41 -4.58 -1.49
N ILE A 197 -2.93 -3.79 -2.42
CA ILE A 197 -3.16 -4.21 -3.81
C ILE A 197 -2.06 -3.65 -4.69
N LEU A 198 -1.32 -4.53 -5.35
CA LEU A 198 -0.27 -4.18 -6.30
C LEU A 198 -0.67 -4.71 -7.68
N ALA A 199 -1.09 -3.83 -8.57
CA ALA A 199 -1.52 -4.16 -9.93
C ALA A 199 -0.53 -3.61 -10.96
N LEU A 200 -0.27 -4.35 -12.05
CA LEU A 200 0.64 -3.90 -13.10
C LEU A 200 0.07 -2.79 -13.97
N ASP A 201 -1.24 -2.83 -14.24
CA ASP A 201 -1.88 -1.90 -15.16
C ASP A 201 -2.64 -0.80 -14.41
N SER A 202 -3.70 -1.17 -13.67
CA SER A 202 -4.55 -0.17 -13.00
C SER A 202 -5.27 -0.71 -11.77
N ILE A 203 -5.65 0.20 -10.88
CA ILE A 203 -6.55 -0.06 -9.76
C ILE A 203 -7.71 0.92 -9.85
N THR A 204 -8.94 0.42 -9.74
CA THR A 204 -10.16 1.24 -9.77
C THR A 204 -11.01 0.93 -8.55
N LEU A 205 -11.32 1.97 -7.77
CA LEU A 205 -12.27 1.90 -6.66
C LEU A 205 -13.53 2.67 -7.08
N ASN A 206 -14.67 1.99 -7.08
CA ASN A 206 -15.98 2.60 -7.35
C ASN A 206 -16.55 3.23 -6.07
N THR A 207 -17.68 3.93 -6.22
CA THR A 207 -18.33 4.68 -5.13
C THR A 207 -18.45 3.88 -3.84
N SER A 208 -17.91 4.44 -2.75
CA SER A 208 -17.94 3.87 -1.40
C SER A 208 -17.19 2.55 -1.20
N ALA A 209 -16.40 2.12 -2.19
CA ALA A 209 -15.37 1.11 -1.96
C ALA A 209 -14.34 1.64 -0.95
N ARG A 210 -13.79 0.76 -0.10
CA ARG A 210 -12.78 1.10 0.90
C ARG A 210 -11.84 -0.06 1.19
#